data_AF-A0A3R6NUK0-F1
#
_entry.id   AF-A0A3R6NUK0-F1
#
_cell.length_a   1.000
_cell.length_b   1.000
_cell.length_c   1.000
_cell.angle_alpha   90.00
_cell.angle_beta   90.00
_cell.angle_gamma   90.00
#
_symmetry.space_group_name_H-M   'P 1'
#
loop_
_entity.id
_entity.type
_entity.pdbx_description
1 polymer ?
#
loop_
_entity_poly.entity_id
_entity_poly.type
_entity_poly.pdbx_seq_one_letter_code
_entity_poly.pdbx_strand_id
1 'polypeptide(L)'
;MKKYLMMLAAGLLTVSLGGCAVVTDSSQTDSVEVEEVAEEAKDDTEKNDTEQEETDEPAWYGSWKIIDVKAAAVSALAEEEVEKYKDQTVTYGETTVMVGDTSYEIEGYETMLDVYTQDSMTQDYKADLSDWWNGAGELSFVQVLANDDFFGSVFFATDNGELWIYCDGVFFRAEKAA
;
A
#
# COMPACT_ATOMS: atom_id res chain seq x y z
N MET A 1 -26.02 -21.32 24.25
CA MET A 1 -26.69 -22.41 23.49
C MET A 1 -27.44 -21.78 22.32
N LYS A 2 -27.13 -22.26 21.10
CA LYS A 2 -27.98 -22.33 19.88
C LYS A 2 -28.70 -21.05 19.39
N LYS A 3 -28.66 -20.64 18.13
CA LYS A 3 -27.92 -20.99 16.89
C LYS A 3 -28.65 -20.22 15.75
N TYR A 4 -27.94 -20.03 14.64
CA TYR A 4 -28.44 -19.82 13.26
C TYR A 4 -28.75 -18.39 12.78
N LEU A 5 -27.73 -17.76 12.20
CA LEU A 5 -27.88 -16.95 10.99
C LEU A 5 -27.26 -17.77 9.85
N MET A 6 -28.08 -18.19 8.88
CA MET A 6 -27.62 -18.84 7.65
C MET A 6 -28.34 -18.25 6.44
N MET A 7 -27.56 -18.19 5.36
CA MET A 7 -27.93 -18.04 3.95
C MET A 7 -28.00 -16.62 3.38
N LEU A 8 -26.86 -16.18 2.83
CA LEU A 8 -26.83 -15.40 1.59
C LEU A 8 -26.31 -16.33 0.50
N ALA A 9 -27.20 -16.65 -0.43
CA ALA A 9 -26.97 -17.58 -1.53
C ALA A 9 -26.15 -16.92 -2.64
N ALA A 10 -25.22 -17.71 -3.18
CA ALA A 10 -24.39 -17.42 -4.33
C ALA A 10 -25.21 -17.17 -5.61
N GLY A 11 -24.78 -16.19 -6.40
CA GLY A 11 -25.26 -15.92 -7.76
C GLY A 11 -24.09 -15.94 -8.74
N LEU A 12 -24.05 -16.99 -9.57
CA LEU A 12 -23.02 -17.41 -10.50
C LEU A 12 -22.46 -16.33 -11.46
N LEU A 13 -21.13 -16.35 -11.59
CA LEU A 13 -20.39 -15.98 -12.81
C LEU A 13 -20.77 -16.92 -13.97
N THR A 14 -21.14 -16.36 -15.12
CA THR A 14 -21.18 -17.11 -16.38
C THR A 14 -20.02 -16.67 -17.26
N VAL A 15 -19.10 -17.60 -17.49
CA VAL A 15 -18.05 -17.53 -18.50
C VAL A 15 -18.65 -18.08 -19.80
N SER A 16 -18.76 -17.25 -20.82
CA SER A 16 -19.03 -17.72 -22.18
C SER A 16 -17.71 -17.84 -22.95
N LEU A 17 -17.13 -19.04 -22.94
CA LEU A 17 -16.25 -19.50 -24.01
C LEU A 17 -17.12 -19.84 -25.22
N GLY A 18 -16.99 -19.10 -26.32
CA GLY A 18 -17.59 -19.42 -27.62
C GLY A 18 -16.48 -19.62 -28.65
N GLY A 19 -16.27 -20.88 -29.04
CA GLY A 19 -15.21 -21.31 -29.94
C GLY A 19 -15.46 -21.08 -31.44
N CYS A 20 -14.43 -21.43 -32.20
CA CYS A 20 -14.24 -21.23 -33.64
C CYS A 20 -15.30 -21.85 -34.55
N ALA A 21 -15.58 -21.20 -35.69
CA ALA A 21 -15.97 -21.86 -36.91
C ALA A 21 -15.49 -21.07 -38.15
N VAL A 22 -14.68 -21.74 -38.95
CA VAL A 22 -14.27 -21.39 -40.31
C VAL A 22 -15.46 -21.52 -41.27
N VAL A 23 -15.67 -20.55 -42.16
CA VAL A 23 -16.21 -20.77 -43.52
C VAL A 23 -15.62 -19.73 -44.49
N THR A 24 -15.14 -20.29 -45.59
CA THR A 24 -14.62 -19.76 -46.85
C THR A 24 -15.49 -18.75 -47.59
N ASP A 25 -14.84 -17.78 -48.25
CA ASP A 25 -14.84 -17.53 -49.72
C ASP A 25 -14.81 -16.03 -50.03
N SER A 26 -13.72 -15.54 -50.63
CA SER A 26 -13.77 -14.65 -51.79
C SER A 26 -12.37 -14.34 -52.29
N SER A 27 -12.09 -14.94 -53.44
CA SER A 27 -10.99 -14.74 -54.36
C SER A 27 -10.64 -13.27 -54.61
N GLN A 28 -9.35 -12.92 -54.51
CA GLN A 28 -8.70 -12.21 -55.60
C GLN A 28 -7.19 -12.44 -55.58
N THR A 29 -6.72 -12.72 -56.79
CA THR A 29 -5.38 -13.07 -57.22
C THR A 29 -4.43 -11.89 -57.04
N ASP A 30 -3.22 -12.13 -56.53
CA ASP A 30 -2.04 -11.73 -57.29
C ASP A 30 -0.82 -12.54 -56.86
N SER A 31 0.01 -12.83 -57.86
CA SER A 31 1.04 -13.86 -57.84
C SER A 31 2.38 -13.19 -57.60
N VAL A 32 3.15 -13.57 -56.58
CA VAL A 32 4.61 -13.36 -56.63
C VAL A 32 5.34 -14.47 -55.86
N GLU A 33 5.94 -15.35 -56.65
CA GLU A 33 7.22 -16.05 -56.52
C GLU A 33 7.82 -16.31 -55.12
N VAL A 34 8.02 -17.60 -54.87
CA VAL A 34 8.92 -18.16 -53.85
C VAL A 34 10.34 -18.00 -54.36
N GLU A 35 11.19 -17.32 -53.61
CA GLU A 35 12.64 -17.50 -53.68
C GLU A 35 13.18 -17.85 -52.29
N GLU A 36 13.79 -19.01 -52.23
CA GLU A 36 14.48 -19.59 -51.09
C GLU A 36 15.90 -18.99 -51.03
N VAL A 37 16.28 -18.34 -49.93
CA VAL A 37 17.69 -18.10 -49.60
C VAL A 37 17.91 -18.29 -48.09
N ALA A 38 18.89 -19.14 -47.80
CA ALA A 38 19.39 -19.51 -46.48
C ALA A 38 20.31 -18.44 -45.86
N GLU A 39 20.45 -18.56 -44.54
CA GLU A 39 21.48 -18.02 -43.64
C GLU A 39 21.76 -16.50 -43.63
N GLU A 40 21.60 -15.89 -42.45
CA GLU A 40 22.76 -15.39 -41.70
C GLU A 40 22.38 -15.13 -40.24
N ALA A 41 23.11 -15.76 -39.32
CA ALA A 41 23.08 -15.45 -37.91
C ALA A 41 23.71 -14.07 -37.67
N LYS A 42 22.94 -13.17 -37.06
CA LYS A 42 23.50 -12.01 -36.34
C LYS A 42 23.01 -12.06 -34.91
N ASP A 43 23.95 -12.49 -34.08
CA ASP A 43 24.04 -12.21 -32.66
C ASP A 43 24.10 -10.70 -32.46
N ASP A 44 22.94 -10.07 -32.33
CA ASP A 44 22.82 -8.77 -31.69
C ASP A 44 22.57 -9.05 -30.21
N THR A 45 23.67 -9.21 -29.46
CA THR A 45 23.69 -9.00 -28.02
C THR A 45 23.37 -7.52 -27.78
N GLU A 46 22.09 -7.19 -27.86
CA GLU A 46 21.55 -5.93 -27.36
C GLU A 46 21.70 -5.99 -25.85
N LYS A 47 22.58 -5.12 -25.34
CA LYS A 47 22.82 -4.91 -23.93
C LYS A 47 21.47 -4.74 -23.25
N ASN A 48 21.11 -5.73 -22.44
CA ASN A 48 20.17 -5.51 -21.36
C ASN A 48 20.88 -4.56 -20.37
N ASP A 49 20.84 -3.26 -20.69
CA ASP A 49 20.94 -2.21 -19.70
C ASP A 49 19.70 -2.40 -18.83
N THR A 50 19.82 -3.33 -17.89
CA THR A 50 18.98 -3.31 -16.69
C THR A 50 19.33 -2.00 -16.02
N GLU A 51 18.52 -0.98 -16.29
CA GLU A 51 18.39 0.17 -15.40
C GLU A 51 18.16 -0.42 -14.02
N GLN A 52 19.25 -0.47 -13.25
CA GLN A 52 19.18 -0.71 -11.84
C GLN A 52 18.41 0.51 -11.31
N GLU A 53 17.11 0.35 -11.12
CA GLU A 53 16.31 1.29 -10.35
C GLU A 53 17.04 1.42 -9.01
N GLU A 54 17.76 2.53 -8.81
CA GLU A 54 18.04 3.04 -7.49
C GLU A 54 16.66 3.38 -6.92
N THR A 55 16.02 2.36 -6.34
CA THR A 55 14.81 2.54 -5.56
C THR A 55 15.27 3.24 -4.30
N ASP A 56 15.18 4.56 -4.31
CA ASP A 56 15.38 5.36 -3.10
C ASP A 56 14.48 4.77 -2.02
N GLU A 57 15.09 4.26 -0.95
CA GLU A 57 14.35 3.69 0.18
C GLU A 57 13.34 4.73 0.69
N PRO A 58 12.10 4.32 1.01
CA PRO A 58 11.12 5.26 1.53
C PRO A 58 11.66 5.99 2.77
N ALA A 59 11.49 7.32 2.81
CA ALA A 59 12.03 8.14 3.90
C ALA A 59 11.50 7.74 5.30
N TRP A 60 10.35 7.05 5.33
CA TRP A 60 9.72 6.51 6.53
C TRP A 60 10.30 5.17 7.01
N TYR A 61 11.24 4.56 6.28
CA TYR A 61 11.99 3.42 6.80
C TYR A 61 12.84 3.80 8.02
N GLY A 62 12.99 2.84 8.92
CA GLY A 62 13.67 2.98 10.21
C GLY A 62 12.74 2.93 11.42
N SER A 63 13.29 3.30 12.57
CA SER A 63 12.61 3.21 13.87
C SER A 63 11.97 4.54 14.27
N TRP A 64 10.76 4.47 14.80
CA TRP A 64 9.91 5.61 15.15
C TRP A 64 9.34 5.44 16.54
N LYS A 65 9.66 6.38 17.43
CA LYS A 65 9.19 6.35 18.82
C LYS A 65 7.93 7.17 18.95
N ILE A 66 6.89 6.61 19.57
CA ILE A 66 5.65 7.32 19.88
C ILE A 66 5.93 8.37 20.97
N ILE A 67 5.52 9.62 20.72
CA ILE A 67 5.75 10.78 21.61
C ILE A 67 4.47 11.51 22.02
N ASP A 68 3.37 11.34 21.28
CA ASP A 68 2.10 11.99 21.61
C ASP A 68 0.92 11.21 21.04
N VAL A 69 -0.28 11.41 21.60
CA VAL A 69 -1.50 10.70 21.21
C VAL A 69 -2.70 11.63 21.23
N LYS A 70 -3.52 11.56 20.18
CA LYS A 70 -4.81 12.25 20.09
C LYS A 70 -5.88 11.31 19.57
N ALA A 71 -6.95 11.15 20.35
CA ALA A 71 -8.15 10.44 19.91
C ALA A 71 -9.02 11.35 19.05
N ALA A 72 -9.63 10.79 18.01
CA ALA A 72 -10.72 11.41 17.26
C ALA A 72 -11.99 11.49 18.12
N ALA A 73 -13.01 12.18 17.59
CA ALA A 73 -14.32 12.28 18.25
C ALA A 73 -14.98 10.92 18.52
N VAL A 74 -14.65 9.91 17.72
CA VAL A 74 -15.07 8.51 17.89
C VAL A 74 -13.84 7.63 17.72
N SER A 75 -13.58 6.78 18.72
CA SER A 75 -12.52 5.78 18.67
C SER A 75 -13.09 4.40 19.02
N ALA A 76 -12.59 3.38 18.33
CA ALA A 76 -12.87 1.98 18.62
C ALA A 76 -11.76 1.34 19.49
N LEU A 77 -10.64 2.03 19.66
CA LEU A 77 -9.50 1.57 20.45
C LEU A 77 -9.75 1.82 21.95
N ALA A 78 -9.54 0.81 22.78
CA ALA A 78 -9.71 0.97 24.23
C ALA A 78 -8.57 1.80 24.83
N GLU A 79 -8.84 2.53 25.93
CA GLU A 79 -7.83 3.36 26.61
C GLU A 79 -6.61 2.55 27.04
N GLU A 80 -6.80 1.32 27.50
CA GLU A 80 -5.73 0.39 27.85
C GLU A 80 -4.84 0.00 26.66
N GLU A 81 -5.40 -0.09 25.45
CA GLU A 81 -4.64 -0.34 24.23
C GLU A 81 -3.87 0.90 23.79
N VAL A 82 -4.48 2.08 23.93
CA VAL A 82 -3.80 3.36 23.69
C VAL A 82 -2.57 3.52 24.60
N GLU A 83 -2.72 3.24 25.90
CA GLU A 83 -1.60 3.30 26.86
C GLU A 83 -0.51 2.28 26.54
N LYS A 84 -0.86 1.11 26.01
CA LYS A 84 0.13 0.10 25.60
C LYS A 84 1.06 0.62 24.49
N TYR A 85 0.56 1.45 23.58
CA TYR A 85 1.35 2.00 22.46
C TYR A 85 2.12 3.26 22.81
N LYS A 86 1.74 3.98 23.88
CA LYS A 86 2.54 5.08 24.41
C LYS A 86 3.93 4.54 24.79
N ASP A 87 4.97 5.24 24.35
CA ASP A 87 6.39 4.86 24.48
C ASP A 87 6.88 3.66 23.65
N GLN A 88 6.02 3.03 22.83
CA GLN A 88 6.51 2.01 21.90
C GLN A 88 7.36 2.61 20.78
N THR A 89 8.19 1.74 20.18
CA THR A 89 8.90 2.02 18.95
C THR A 89 8.38 1.09 17.86
N VAL A 90 8.06 1.67 16.70
CA VAL A 90 7.73 0.93 15.48
C VAL A 90 8.90 1.02 14.53
N THR A 91 9.38 -0.11 14.01
CA THR A 91 10.48 -0.15 13.04
C THR A 91 10.00 -0.69 11.72
N TYR A 92 10.04 0.15 10.69
CA TYR A 92 9.67 -0.21 9.33
C TYR A 92 10.92 -0.61 8.55
N GLY A 93 10.90 -1.82 7.97
CA GLY A 93 11.88 -2.28 7.00
C GLY A 93 11.21 -2.71 5.69
N GLU A 94 12.00 -3.27 4.78
CA GLU A 94 11.56 -3.63 3.44
C GLU A 94 10.49 -4.74 3.43
N THR A 95 10.69 -5.79 4.24
CA THR A 95 9.83 -6.99 4.27
C THR A 95 9.24 -7.28 5.63
N THR A 96 9.57 -6.47 6.65
CA THR A 96 9.09 -6.66 8.02
C THR A 96 8.81 -5.33 8.72
N VAL A 97 7.82 -5.35 9.61
CA VAL A 97 7.61 -4.29 10.61
C VAL A 97 7.74 -4.86 12.01
N MET A 98 8.48 -4.16 12.89
CA MET A 98 8.57 -4.50 14.32
C MET A 98 7.74 -3.50 15.13
N VAL A 99 6.86 -3.99 16.00
CA VAL A 99 6.08 -3.20 16.94
C VAL A 99 6.43 -3.66 18.35
N GLY A 100 7.28 -2.90 19.04
CA GLY A 100 7.93 -3.38 20.25
C GLY A 100 8.72 -4.66 19.96
N ASP A 101 8.38 -5.77 20.63
CA ASP A 101 9.04 -7.06 20.47
C ASP A 101 8.35 -7.99 19.43
N THR A 102 7.24 -7.55 18.83
CA THR A 102 6.48 -8.35 17.86
C THR A 102 6.90 -8.01 16.43
N SER A 103 7.09 -9.04 15.61
CA SER A 103 7.45 -8.92 14.19
C SER A 103 6.26 -9.29 13.30
N TYR A 104 6.07 -8.53 12.23
CA TYR A 104 5.06 -8.74 11.20
C TYR A 104 5.74 -8.80 9.83
N GLU A 105 5.44 -9.85 9.06
CA GLU A 105 5.84 -9.94 7.64
C GLU A 105 4.92 -9.07 6.80
N ILE A 106 5.50 -8.30 5.89
CA ILE A 106 4.76 -7.39 5.01
C ILE A 106 4.98 -7.76 3.54
N GLU A 107 3.98 -7.49 2.73
CA GLU A 107 3.97 -7.80 1.29
C GLU A 107 4.36 -6.58 0.44
N GLY A 108 4.33 -5.39 1.04
CA GLY A 108 4.63 -4.13 0.39
C GLY A 108 3.90 -2.98 1.08
N TYR A 109 3.72 -1.88 0.35
CA TYR A 109 2.95 -0.74 0.81
C TYR A 109 2.28 -0.03 -0.37
N GLU A 110 1.21 0.70 -0.06
CA GLU A 110 0.52 1.59 -0.98
C GLU A 110 0.64 3.02 -0.47
N THR A 111 0.76 3.97 -1.39
CA THR A 111 0.73 5.41 -1.09
C THR A 111 -0.36 6.06 -1.91
N MET A 112 -1.12 6.98 -1.32
CA MET A 112 -1.96 7.87 -2.13
C MET A 112 -1.13 9.07 -2.56
N LEU A 113 -1.22 9.41 -3.85
CA LEU A 113 -0.60 10.61 -4.41
C LEU A 113 -1.29 11.89 -3.94
N ASP A 114 -2.55 11.79 -3.50
CA ASP A 114 -3.28 12.92 -2.95
C ASP A 114 -2.77 13.21 -1.53
N VAL A 115 -2.32 14.44 -1.37
CA VAL A 115 -1.82 14.98 -0.12
C VAL A 115 -2.97 15.29 0.82
N TYR A 116 -2.81 14.95 2.09
CA TYR A 116 -3.73 15.40 3.14
C TYR A 116 -3.38 16.80 3.65
N THR A 117 -4.39 17.67 3.63
CA THR A 117 -4.41 18.98 4.31
C THR A 117 -5.08 18.88 5.67
N GLN A 118 -4.90 19.88 6.53
CA GLN A 118 -5.54 19.95 7.85
C GLN A 118 -7.08 19.84 7.75
N ASP A 119 -7.68 20.49 6.76
CA ASP A 119 -9.13 20.47 6.54
C ASP A 119 -9.61 19.06 6.16
N SER A 120 -8.91 18.39 5.23
CA SER A 120 -9.25 17.01 4.82
C SER A 120 -9.12 16.02 5.98
N MET A 121 -8.08 16.15 6.81
CA MET A 121 -7.91 15.31 8.00
C MET A 121 -9.05 15.48 9.00
N THR A 122 -9.42 16.72 9.29
CA THR A 122 -10.53 17.03 10.20
C THR A 122 -11.86 16.51 9.64
N GLN A 123 -12.06 16.63 8.33
CA GLN A 123 -13.26 16.17 7.67
C GLN A 123 -13.38 14.64 7.68
N ASP A 124 -12.31 13.92 7.32
CA ASP A 124 -12.38 12.48 7.10
C ASP A 124 -12.28 11.70 8.41
N TYR A 125 -11.37 12.13 9.30
CA TYR A 125 -11.07 11.40 10.54
C TYR A 125 -11.75 11.99 11.78
N LYS A 126 -12.38 13.16 11.68
CA LYS A 126 -13.03 13.84 12.82
C LYS A 126 -12.08 14.01 14.03
N ALA A 127 -10.81 14.26 13.76
CA ALA A 127 -9.76 14.47 14.75
C ALA A 127 -9.22 15.90 14.67
N ASP A 128 -8.96 16.52 15.82
CA ASP A 128 -8.32 17.85 15.89
C ASP A 128 -6.80 17.71 16.08
N LEU A 129 -6.09 17.72 14.96
CA LEU A 129 -4.63 17.63 14.89
C LEU A 129 -3.97 19.00 14.63
N SER A 130 -4.71 20.10 14.81
CA SER A 130 -4.23 21.45 14.48
C SER A 130 -2.92 21.80 15.19
N ASP A 131 -2.77 21.46 16.47
CA ASP A 131 -1.52 21.70 17.23
C ASP A 131 -0.32 20.87 16.74
N TRP A 132 -0.55 19.78 16.02
CA TRP A 132 0.54 18.95 15.46
C TRP A 132 0.99 19.49 14.10
N TRP A 133 0.14 20.24 13.41
CA TRP A 133 0.38 20.77 12.08
C TRP A 133 1.48 21.85 12.02
N ASN A 134 2.22 22.14 13.10
CA ASN A 134 3.21 23.22 13.30
C ASN A 134 4.19 23.47 12.11
N GLY A 135 3.70 23.99 10.99
CA GLY A 135 4.44 24.08 9.74
C GLY A 135 4.60 22.77 8.97
N ALA A 136 3.94 21.67 9.36
CA ALA A 136 3.84 20.49 8.51
C ALA A 136 3.06 20.89 7.24
N GLY A 137 3.66 20.72 6.08
CA GLY A 137 3.01 21.09 4.82
C GLY A 137 1.98 20.05 4.43
N GLU A 138 2.42 19.17 3.55
CA GLU A 138 1.64 18.17 2.84
C GLU A 138 1.93 16.79 3.46
N LEU A 139 0.88 16.07 3.88
CA LEU A 139 1.04 14.73 4.43
C LEU A 139 0.85 13.65 3.36
N SER A 140 1.76 12.69 3.31
CA SER A 140 1.65 11.52 2.43
C SER A 140 1.01 10.35 3.18
N PHE A 141 -0.10 9.82 2.67
CA PHE A 141 -0.73 8.62 3.21
C PHE A 141 0.07 7.38 2.81
N VAL A 142 0.28 6.48 3.77
CA VAL A 142 0.90 5.18 3.56
C VAL A 142 0.08 4.09 4.24
N GLN A 143 -0.16 3.01 3.49
CA GLN A 143 -0.71 1.77 4.00
C GLN A 143 0.27 0.62 3.77
N VAL A 144 0.73 -0.01 4.82
CA VAL A 144 1.57 -1.20 4.78
C VAL A 144 0.67 -2.42 4.62
N LEU A 145 0.97 -3.26 3.63
CA LEU A 145 0.21 -4.46 3.31
C LEU A 145 0.81 -5.66 4.05
N ALA A 146 -0.02 -6.39 4.79
CA ALA A 146 0.40 -7.58 5.53
C ALA A 146 -0.75 -8.60 5.61
N ASN A 147 -0.41 -9.83 5.97
CA ASN A 147 -1.38 -10.91 6.17
C ASN A 147 -2.21 -10.73 7.45
N ASP A 148 -1.60 -10.17 8.50
CA ASP A 148 -2.23 -9.89 9.78
C ASP A 148 -2.37 -8.37 9.99
N ASP A 149 -3.47 -7.95 10.61
CA ASP A 149 -3.64 -6.55 11.04
C ASP A 149 -2.69 -6.23 12.20
N PHE A 150 -2.04 -5.07 12.12
CA PHE A 150 -1.10 -4.63 13.16
C PHE A 150 -1.10 -3.12 13.34
N PHE A 151 -0.69 -2.68 14.53
CA PHE A 151 -0.49 -1.25 14.83
C PHE A 151 0.66 -0.67 13.99
N GLY A 152 0.39 0.40 13.24
CA GLY A 152 1.38 0.97 12.31
C GLY A 152 1.15 0.57 10.85
N SER A 153 0.11 -0.20 10.54
CA SER A 153 -0.22 -0.52 9.14
C SER A 153 -0.72 0.69 8.34
N VAL A 154 -1.22 1.74 9.00
CA VAL A 154 -1.68 2.98 8.36
C VAL A 154 -1.05 4.17 9.06
N PHE A 155 -0.40 5.05 8.29
CA PHE A 155 0.18 6.27 8.81
C PHE A 155 0.29 7.37 7.76
N PHE A 156 0.63 8.56 8.24
CA PHE A 156 0.89 9.73 7.43
C PHE A 156 2.32 10.19 7.66
N ALA A 157 3.11 10.21 6.60
CA ALA A 157 4.46 10.75 6.62
C ALA A 157 4.42 12.26 6.40
N THR A 158 5.06 13.01 7.27
CA THR A 158 5.16 14.46 7.20
C THR A 158 6.47 14.88 6.51
N ASP A 159 6.49 16.08 5.95
CA ASP A 159 7.70 16.70 5.39
C ASP A 159 8.75 17.08 6.46
N ASN A 160 8.33 17.28 7.70
CA ASN A 160 9.20 17.59 8.83
C ASN A 160 9.86 16.35 9.48
N GLY A 161 9.64 15.15 8.93
CA GLY A 161 10.29 13.93 9.41
C GLY A 161 9.65 13.33 10.66
N GLU A 162 8.33 13.42 10.78
CA GLU A 162 7.48 12.73 11.77
C GLU A 162 6.58 11.70 11.07
N LEU A 163 6.07 10.75 11.84
CA LEU A 163 4.96 9.87 11.40
C LEU A 163 3.75 10.08 12.28
N TRP A 164 2.57 10.17 11.66
CA TRP A 164 1.30 10.15 12.38
C TRP A 164 0.61 8.84 12.09
N ILE A 165 0.71 7.89 13.02
CA ILE A 165 0.16 6.54 12.89
C ILE A 165 -1.31 6.59 13.27
N TYR A 166 -2.18 6.02 12.44
CA TYR A 166 -3.61 5.95 12.67
C TYR A 166 -4.03 4.53 13.04
N CYS A 167 -4.77 4.38 14.13
CA CYS A 167 -5.34 3.11 14.57
C CYS A 167 -6.70 3.35 15.23
N ASP A 168 -7.77 2.84 14.62
CA ASP A 168 -9.11 2.77 15.22
C ASP A 168 -9.61 4.07 15.87
N GLY A 169 -9.46 5.19 15.15
CA GLY A 169 -9.89 6.51 15.60
C GLY A 169 -8.92 7.18 16.57
N VAL A 170 -7.68 6.70 16.67
CA VAL A 170 -6.62 7.32 17.46
C VAL A 170 -5.41 7.58 16.57
N PHE A 171 -4.87 8.79 16.70
CA PHE A 171 -3.60 9.17 16.09
C PHE A 171 -2.48 9.13 17.13
N PHE A 172 -1.35 8.58 16.72
CA PHE A 172 -0.12 8.50 17.49
C PHE A 172 0.96 9.25 16.71
N ARG A 173 1.49 10.32 17.29
CA ARG A 173 2.61 11.05 16.69
C ARG A 173 3.91 10.37 17.11
N ALA A 174 4.79 10.17 16.13
CA ALA A 174 6.08 9.52 16.32
C ALA A 174 7.22 10.35 15.71
N GLU A 175 8.37 10.33 16.37
CA GLU A 175 9.61 10.91 15.88
C GLU A 175 10.64 9.81 15.57
N LYS A 176 11.58 10.10 14.67
CA LYS A 176 12.63 9.15 14.32
C LYS A 176 13.49 8.84 15.54
N ALA A 177 13.63 7.56 15.87
CA ALA A 177 14.47 7.12 16.98
C ALA A 177 15.95 7.32 16.64
N ALA A 178 16.73 7.80 17.62
CA ALA A 178 18.16 8.06 17.50
C ALA A 178 19.02 6.79 17.64
#